data_AF-A0A969FSZ1-F1
#
_entry.id   AF-A0A969FSZ1-F1
#
_cell.length_a   1.000
_cell.length_b   1.000
_cell.length_c   1.000
_cell.angle_alpha   90.00
_cell.angle_beta   90.00
_cell.angle_gamma   90.00
#
_symmetry.space_group_name_H-M   'P 1'
#
loop_
_entity.id
_entity.type
_entity.pdbx_description
1 polymer ?
#
loop_
_entity_poly.entity_id
_entity_poly.type
_entity_poly.pdbx_seq_one_letter_code
_entity_poly.pdbx_strand_id
1 'polypeptide(L)'
;MNQKLLQKQLARLASDRWARRGVRMLLRSAWLGLSVWSLALGGHLLFGWSLNYPLLQAIVLGCIALGAALLLLRPPMKPHDVAQRLDQRFGLKEEMTTAIELPIEGRPRGIEAYLLNRAHHDTFQIQRDIRSRQRFPWAELATLVALLLLAVGLVLTVNLEQVGSLEATPLPLPPLVAPGDLPPPPQSFPPQPPVGQQGNQEPVPGSGGEGETEGVSYDSGNAQQAMTTLADALRDLSITRPAAEALDRGDAAGAAQRLRELADQADQLSPETRGELADSLRDASREMSMTHPELAGQLRNSAAGLHDPQQADRALDDLATAIEQLGPQQQQTAQVPPSAQNSGSEQAPETDENEAIPQDWREPEQRTGPGGGASNAPSPPGERRERSEPSERLNVEGVPLELESDTPDHAPVEDDGDEGEEAPSDSGPGTRQFVQSGEALDDTEVQAGADPLRIPMDLRDVVQEYFSPPQ
;
A
#
# COMPACT_ATOMS: atom_id res chain seq x y z
N MET A 1 -16.01 22.86 0.01
CA MET A 1 -15.84 21.66 0.85
C MET A 1 -14.46 21.01 0.70
N ASN A 2 -13.70 21.30 -0.36
CA ASN A 2 -12.47 20.56 -0.71
C ASN A 2 -11.21 21.01 0.07
N GLN A 3 -11.07 22.28 0.47
CA GLN A 3 -9.89 22.73 1.24
C GLN A 3 -9.81 22.11 2.64
N LYS A 4 -10.94 21.97 3.34
CA LYS A 4 -10.97 21.27 4.63
C LYS A 4 -10.56 19.81 4.49
N LEU A 5 -10.82 19.19 3.33
CA LEU A 5 -10.36 17.83 3.04
C LEU A 5 -8.85 17.81 2.79
N LEU A 6 -8.32 18.74 2.00
CA LEU A 6 -6.88 18.86 1.75
C LEU A 6 -6.08 19.17 3.02
N GLN A 7 -6.53 20.11 3.86
CA GLN A 7 -5.93 20.39 5.17
C GLN A 7 -5.97 19.17 6.09
N LYS A 8 -7.10 18.43 6.12
CA LYS A 8 -7.18 17.17 6.88
C LYS A 8 -6.24 16.10 6.34
N GLN A 9 -6.09 15.99 5.01
CA GLN A 9 -5.16 15.05 4.39
C GLN A 9 -3.70 15.40 4.71
N LEU A 10 -3.31 16.68 4.61
CA LEU A 10 -1.98 17.14 5.01
C LEU A 10 -1.72 16.96 6.50
N ALA A 11 -2.71 17.25 7.36
CA ALA A 11 -2.60 17.01 8.79
C ALA A 11 -2.44 15.51 9.10
N ARG A 12 -3.16 14.63 8.38
CA ARG A 12 -2.99 13.17 8.48
C ARG A 12 -1.60 12.72 8.04
N LEU A 13 -1.07 13.28 6.95
CA LEU A 13 0.29 12.99 6.49
C LEU A 13 1.35 13.47 7.49
N ALA A 14 1.13 14.64 8.09
CA ALA A 14 1.99 15.19 9.13
C ALA A 14 1.97 14.30 10.38
N SER A 15 0.77 13.89 10.83
CA SER A 15 0.61 13.01 11.99
C SER A 15 1.21 11.62 11.75
N ASP A 16 1.05 11.07 10.54
CA ASP A 16 1.61 9.76 10.21
C ASP A 16 3.15 9.79 10.20
N ARG A 17 3.75 10.84 9.62
CA ARG A 17 5.21 11.03 9.68
C ARG A 17 5.72 11.23 11.11
N TRP A 18 5.01 12.00 11.92
CA TRP A 18 5.35 12.22 13.33
C TRP A 18 5.25 10.91 14.12
N ALA A 19 4.16 10.16 13.99
CA ALA A 19 3.97 8.87 14.62
C ALA A 19 5.08 7.89 14.23
N ARG A 20 5.43 7.78 12.94
CA ARG A 20 6.50 6.89 12.47
C ARG A 20 7.88 7.28 12.98
N ARG A 21 8.19 8.57 13.03
CA ARG A 21 9.45 9.05 13.62
C ARG A 21 9.47 8.78 15.13
N GLY A 22 8.32 8.95 15.78
CA GLY A 22 8.13 8.62 17.18
C GLY A 22 8.37 7.15 17.49
N VAL A 23 7.78 6.26 16.70
CA VAL A 23 7.98 4.80 16.81
C VAL A 23 9.47 4.45 16.70
N ARG A 24 10.20 5.01 15.72
CA ARG A 24 11.66 4.76 15.61
C ARG A 24 12.45 5.30 16.80
N MET A 25 12.09 6.46 17.34
CA MET A 25 12.75 6.99 18.54
C MET A 25 12.49 6.11 19.77
N LEU A 26 11.25 5.65 19.97
CA LEU A 26 10.88 4.74 21.04
C LEU A 26 11.55 3.36 20.87
N LEU A 27 11.66 2.88 19.63
CA LEU A 27 12.33 1.62 19.33
C LEU A 27 13.82 1.71 19.67
N ARG A 28 14.48 2.83 19.31
CA ARG A 28 15.89 3.07 19.65
C ARG A 28 16.12 3.25 21.15
N SER A 29 15.23 3.95 21.86
CA SER A 29 15.35 4.10 23.32
C SER A 29 15.13 2.78 24.05
N ALA A 30 14.15 1.97 23.60
CA ALA A 30 13.93 0.61 24.09
C ALA A 30 15.15 -0.28 23.84
N TRP A 31 15.73 -0.21 22.63
CA TRP A 31 16.94 -0.96 22.28
C TRP A 31 18.13 -0.59 23.17
N LEU A 32 18.35 0.70 23.44
CA LEU A 32 19.40 1.15 24.36
C LEU A 32 19.16 0.66 25.79
N GLY A 33 17.93 0.77 26.30
CA GLY A 33 17.58 0.29 27.63
C GLY A 33 17.81 -1.22 27.78
N LEU A 34 17.38 -2.00 26.80
CA LEU A 34 17.54 -3.45 26.78
C LEU A 34 19.02 -3.87 26.64
N SER A 35 19.82 -3.12 25.88
CA SER A 35 21.26 -3.34 25.75
C SER A 35 22.00 -3.09 27.07
N VAL A 36 21.69 -1.98 27.74
CA VAL A 36 22.26 -1.65 29.07
C VAL A 36 21.88 -2.71 30.09
N TRP A 37 20.62 -3.16 30.07
CA TRP A 37 20.16 -4.23 30.96
C TRP A 37 20.92 -5.54 30.72
N SER A 38 21.07 -5.94 29.44
CA SER A 38 21.76 -7.17 29.07
C SER A 38 23.25 -7.13 29.45
N LEU A 39 23.92 -6.00 29.26
CA LEU A 39 25.32 -5.81 29.68
C LEU A 39 25.50 -5.89 31.20
N ALA A 40 24.57 -5.30 31.96
CA ALA A 40 24.61 -5.37 33.43
C ALA A 40 24.42 -6.81 33.93
N LEU A 41 23.50 -7.57 33.32
CA LEU A 41 23.27 -8.98 33.61
C LEU A 41 24.49 -9.85 33.24
N GLY A 42 25.09 -9.61 32.07
CA GLY A 42 26.32 -10.29 31.67
C GLY A 42 27.49 -9.99 32.61
N GLY A 43 27.62 -8.73 33.05
CA GLY A 43 28.62 -8.33 34.05
C GLY A 43 28.42 -8.99 35.41
N HIS A 44 27.16 -9.16 35.84
CA HIS A 44 26.81 -9.91 37.05
C HIS A 44 27.36 -11.33 37.01
N LEU A 45 27.08 -12.05 35.92
CA LEU A 45 27.45 -13.45 35.73
C LEU A 45 28.97 -13.65 35.64
N LEU A 46 29.67 -12.76 34.94
CA LEU A 46 31.11 -12.91 34.71
C LEU A 46 31.97 -12.46 35.91
N PHE A 47 31.54 -11.43 36.65
CA PHE A 47 32.36 -10.80 37.70
C PHE A 47 31.79 -10.95 39.11
N GLY A 48 30.60 -11.53 39.27
CA GLY A 48 29.94 -11.69 40.57
C GLY A 48 29.54 -10.37 41.24
N TRP A 49 29.37 -9.29 40.47
CA TRP A 49 29.02 -7.98 41.01
C TRP A 49 27.63 -7.97 41.64
N SER A 50 27.45 -7.46 42.85
CA SER A 50 26.11 -7.30 43.42
C SER A 50 25.31 -6.24 42.63
N LEU A 51 24.33 -6.68 41.84
CA LEU A 51 23.47 -5.76 41.10
C LEU A 51 22.41 -5.15 42.02
N ASN A 52 22.42 -3.82 42.08
CA ASN A 52 21.30 -3.06 42.60
C ASN A 52 20.19 -3.02 41.54
N TYR A 53 19.34 -4.06 41.53
CA TYR A 53 18.14 -4.15 40.69
C TYR A 53 17.31 -2.86 40.61
N PRO A 54 17.04 -2.10 41.70
CA PRO A 54 16.26 -0.86 41.59
C PRO A 54 16.96 0.22 40.76
N LEU A 55 18.29 0.33 40.87
CA LEU A 55 19.06 1.30 40.10
C LEU A 55 19.06 0.94 38.60
N LEU A 56 19.17 -0.34 38.29
CA LEU A 56 19.10 -0.83 36.91
C LEU A 56 17.74 -0.56 36.27
N GLN A 57 16.64 -0.84 36.99
CA GLN A 57 15.29 -0.54 36.54
C GLN A 57 15.10 0.97 36.32
N ALA A 58 15.64 1.81 37.21
CA ALA A 58 15.58 3.26 37.06
C ALA A 58 16.32 3.74 35.80
N ILE A 59 17.48 3.15 35.47
CA ILE A 59 18.22 3.49 34.23
C ILE A 59 17.41 3.10 32.99
N VAL A 60 16.86 1.89 32.94
CA VAL A 60 16.06 1.41 31.80
C VAL A 60 14.81 2.28 31.60
N LEU A 61 14.08 2.56 32.67
CA LEU A 61 12.92 3.45 32.63
C LEU A 61 13.33 4.88 32.26
N GLY A 62 14.48 5.36 32.73
CA GLY A 62 15.05 6.65 32.36
C GLY A 62 15.33 6.78 30.87
N CYS A 63 15.90 5.74 30.24
CA CYS A 63 16.13 5.71 28.79
C CYS A 63 14.81 5.77 28.00
N ILE A 64 13.79 5.00 28.42
CA ILE A 64 12.48 5.00 27.77
C ILE A 64 11.78 6.35 27.96
N ALA A 65 11.79 6.88 29.18
CA ALA A 65 11.22 8.19 29.51
C ALA A 65 11.90 9.33 28.75
N LEU A 66 13.23 9.28 28.57
CA LEU A 66 13.96 10.24 27.76
C LEU A 66 13.53 10.18 26.29
N GLY A 67 13.38 8.98 25.72
CA GLY A 67 12.86 8.81 24.36
C GLY A 67 11.45 9.37 24.20
N ALA A 68 10.57 9.13 25.17
CA ALA A 68 9.22 9.69 25.19
C ALA A 68 9.21 11.22 25.39
N ALA A 69 10.08 11.74 26.25
CA ALA A 69 10.21 13.18 26.48
C ALA A 69 10.69 13.90 25.21
N LEU A 70 11.71 13.37 24.52
CA LEU A 70 12.18 13.94 23.24
C LEU A 70 11.10 13.92 22.15
N LEU A 71 10.20 12.94 22.20
CA LEU A 71 9.06 12.83 21.29
C LEU A 71 7.99 13.88 21.62
N LEU A 72 7.70 14.11 22.91
CA LEU A 72 6.77 15.15 23.37
C LEU A 72 7.31 16.57 23.17
N LEU A 73 8.63 16.78 23.27
CA LEU A 73 9.28 18.07 23.06
C LEU A 73 9.33 18.48 21.58
N ARG A 74 9.07 17.55 20.64
CA ARG A 74 9.01 17.85 19.21
C ARG A 74 7.56 18.04 18.77
N PRO A 75 7.06 19.29 18.66
CA PRO A 75 5.70 19.54 18.22
C PRO A 75 5.48 19.02 16.79
N PRO A 76 4.24 18.61 16.45
CA PRO A 76 3.89 18.27 15.07
C PRO A 76 4.12 19.50 14.17
N MET A 77 4.66 19.27 12.96
CA MET A 77 4.89 20.33 11.98
C MET A 77 3.56 20.98 11.58
N LYS A 78 3.56 22.31 11.39
CA LYS A 78 2.36 23.01 10.90
C LYS A 78 2.08 22.57 9.46
N PRO A 79 0.81 22.53 9.02
CA PRO A 79 0.47 22.09 7.66
C PRO A 79 1.14 22.93 6.57
N HIS A 80 1.41 24.21 6.85
CA HIS A 80 2.14 25.12 5.97
C HIS A 80 3.60 24.66 5.77
N ASP A 81 4.35 24.40 6.85
CA ASP A 81 5.72 23.87 6.78
C ASP A 81 5.81 22.55 6.00
N VAL A 82 4.76 21.71 6.12
CA VAL A 82 4.69 20.42 5.41
C VAL A 82 4.50 20.65 3.92
N ALA A 83 3.65 21.59 3.52
CA ALA A 83 3.44 21.96 2.12
C ALA A 83 4.73 22.54 1.52
N GLN A 84 5.38 23.48 2.20
CA GLN A 84 6.63 24.08 1.74
C GLN A 84 7.74 23.03 1.53
N ARG A 85 7.89 22.08 2.47
CA ARG A 85 8.87 20.99 2.32
C ARG A 85 8.51 19.98 1.24
N LEU A 86 7.22 19.74 1.01
CA LEU A 86 6.77 18.92 -0.11
C LEU A 86 7.10 19.61 -1.42
N ASP A 87 6.84 20.91 -1.53
CA ASP A 87 7.15 21.70 -2.71
C ASP A 87 8.66 21.71 -3.02
N GLN A 88 9.50 21.92 -2.01
CA GLN A 88 10.96 21.88 -2.17
C GLN A 88 11.48 20.50 -2.56
N ARG A 89 10.95 19.43 -1.95
CA ARG A 89 11.47 18.07 -2.17
C ARG A 89 11.05 17.48 -3.52
N PHE A 90 9.85 17.83 -3.98
CA PHE A 90 9.28 17.32 -5.23
C PHE A 90 9.36 18.34 -6.37
N GLY A 91 9.94 19.51 -6.14
CA GLY A 91 10.09 20.55 -7.16
C GLY A 91 8.76 21.14 -7.64
N LEU A 92 7.73 21.15 -6.80
CA LEU A 92 6.37 21.58 -7.17
C LEU A 92 6.19 23.10 -7.28
N LYS A 93 7.28 23.89 -7.29
CA LYS A 93 7.28 25.35 -7.49
C LYS A 93 6.20 26.08 -6.69
N GLU A 94 6.08 25.77 -5.39
CA GLU A 94 5.12 26.41 -4.47
C GLU A 94 3.64 26.14 -4.77
N GLU A 95 3.31 25.17 -5.63
CA GLU A 95 1.92 24.84 -5.99
C GLU A 95 1.09 24.41 -4.75
N MET A 96 1.66 23.62 -3.82
CA MET A 96 0.92 23.18 -2.61
C MET A 96 0.76 24.30 -1.59
N THR A 97 1.80 25.12 -1.44
CA THR A 97 1.78 26.27 -0.53
C THR A 97 0.73 27.29 -1.00
N THR A 98 0.74 27.59 -2.31
CA THR A 98 -0.26 28.47 -2.95
C THR A 98 -1.67 27.90 -2.79
N ALA A 99 -1.87 26.60 -3.01
CA ALA A 99 -3.17 25.96 -2.86
C ALA A 99 -3.75 26.04 -1.43
N ILE A 100 -2.90 26.14 -0.41
CA ILE A 100 -3.33 26.29 1.00
C ILE A 100 -3.62 27.75 1.34
N GLU A 101 -2.86 28.69 0.79
CA GLU A 101 -2.97 30.13 1.04
C GLU A 101 -4.15 30.78 0.31
N LEU A 102 -4.65 30.19 -0.79
CA LEU A 102 -5.78 30.76 -1.53
C LEU A 102 -7.02 30.92 -0.63
N PRO A 103 -7.51 32.16 -0.41
CA PRO A 103 -8.70 32.42 0.39
C PRO A 103 -9.94 32.03 -0.41
N ILE A 104 -10.55 30.89 -0.06
CA ILE A 104 -11.76 30.39 -0.72
C ILE A 104 -13.00 31.08 -0.14
N GLU A 105 -13.08 32.40 -0.29
CA GLU A 105 -14.33 33.13 -0.07
C GLU A 105 -15.14 33.09 -1.37
N GLY A 106 -15.71 31.92 -1.67
CA GLY A 106 -16.56 31.72 -2.85
C GLY A 106 -16.53 30.30 -3.44
N ARG A 107 -17.30 30.07 -4.50
CA ARG A 107 -17.13 28.86 -5.33
C ARG A 107 -15.83 29.03 -6.12
N PRO A 108 -14.85 28.11 -6.01
CA PRO A 108 -13.61 28.20 -6.78
C PRO A 108 -13.96 28.17 -8.27
N ARG A 109 -13.49 29.17 -9.02
CA ARG A 109 -13.78 29.32 -10.46
C ARG A 109 -12.48 29.45 -11.24
N GLY A 110 -12.39 28.74 -12.35
CA GLY A 110 -11.26 28.83 -13.28
C GLY A 110 -9.98 28.20 -12.73
N ILE A 111 -8.90 28.97 -12.71
CA ILE A 111 -7.52 28.52 -12.42
C ILE A 111 -7.41 27.95 -11.00
N GLU A 112 -8.15 28.47 -10.04
CA GLU A 112 -8.14 27.98 -8.65
C GLU A 112 -8.65 26.54 -8.53
N ALA A 113 -9.71 26.21 -9.28
CA ALA A 113 -10.25 24.85 -9.31
C ALA A 113 -9.27 23.88 -9.99
N TYR A 114 -8.56 24.35 -11.03
CA TYR A 114 -7.53 23.57 -11.70
C TYR A 114 -6.33 23.30 -10.79
N LEU A 115 -5.78 24.33 -10.12
CA LEU A 115 -4.68 24.19 -9.17
C LEU A 115 -5.04 23.25 -8.02
N LEU A 116 -6.26 23.35 -7.49
CA LEU A 116 -6.71 22.46 -6.43
C LEU A 116 -6.83 21.01 -6.91
N ASN A 117 -7.35 20.79 -8.12
CA ASN A 117 -7.49 19.45 -8.68
C ASN A 117 -6.12 18.82 -9.01
N ARG A 118 -5.18 19.64 -9.52
CA ARG A 118 -3.80 19.23 -9.77
C ARG A 118 -3.06 18.88 -8.48
N ALA A 119 -3.15 19.73 -7.46
CA ALA A 119 -2.57 19.46 -6.14
C ALA A 119 -3.11 18.14 -5.56
N HIS A 120 -4.41 17.86 -5.73
CA HIS A 120 -4.96 16.56 -5.34
C HIS A 120 -4.29 15.40 -6.09
N HIS A 121 -4.15 15.47 -7.40
CA HIS A 121 -3.51 14.42 -8.19
C HIS A 121 -2.05 14.18 -7.75
N ASP A 122 -1.29 15.26 -7.54
CA ASP A 122 0.12 15.18 -7.13
C ASP A 122 0.27 14.62 -5.71
N THR A 123 -0.65 14.94 -4.79
CA THR A 123 -0.61 14.35 -3.44
C THR A 123 -0.80 12.83 -3.46
N PHE A 124 -1.59 12.28 -4.38
CA PHE A 124 -1.77 10.83 -4.51
C PHE A 124 -0.50 10.15 -5.04
N GLN A 125 0.14 10.72 -6.06
CA GLN A 125 1.40 10.18 -6.59
C GLN A 125 2.51 10.23 -5.53
N ILE A 126 2.64 11.36 -4.85
CA ILE A 126 3.63 11.54 -3.77
C ILE A 126 3.39 10.56 -2.63
N GLN A 127 2.12 10.31 -2.24
CA GLN A 127 1.81 9.31 -1.22
C GLN A 127 2.24 7.90 -1.64
N ARG A 128 2.03 7.53 -2.91
CA ARG A 128 2.44 6.23 -3.45
C ARG A 128 3.95 6.08 -3.42
N ASP A 129 4.69 7.09 -3.88
CA ASP A 129 6.16 7.10 -3.89
C ASP A 129 6.76 7.08 -2.48
N ILE A 130 6.13 7.78 -1.54
CA ILE A 130 6.54 7.75 -0.13
C ILE A 130 6.30 6.36 0.45
N ARG A 131 5.20 5.68 0.09
CA ARG A 131 4.87 4.34 0.59
C ARG A 131 5.82 3.27 0.03
N SER A 132 6.16 3.35 -1.25
CA SER A 132 7.07 2.40 -1.91
C SER A 132 8.52 2.53 -1.42
N ARG A 133 9.00 3.75 -1.20
CA ARG A 133 10.38 3.99 -0.69
C ARG A 133 10.54 3.76 0.80
N GLN A 134 9.45 3.66 1.56
CA GLN A 134 9.51 3.39 3.00
C GLN A 134 9.72 1.91 3.28
N ARG A 135 10.99 1.49 3.31
CA ARG A 135 11.37 0.21 3.91
C ARG A 135 10.99 0.24 5.39
N PHE A 136 10.01 -0.59 5.77
CA PHE A 136 9.67 -0.82 7.17
C PHE A 136 10.96 -1.25 7.91
N PRO A 137 11.22 -0.78 9.14
CA PRO A 137 12.48 -1.01 9.85
C PRO A 137 12.56 -2.43 10.43
N TRP A 138 12.38 -3.45 9.57
CA TRP A 138 12.44 -4.87 9.91
C TRP A 138 13.75 -5.23 10.62
N ALA A 139 14.86 -4.62 10.22
CA ALA A 139 16.14 -4.81 10.86
C ALA A 139 16.14 -4.36 12.33
N GLU A 140 15.56 -3.19 12.65
CA GLU A 140 15.48 -2.70 14.05
C GLU A 140 14.54 -3.57 14.90
N LEU A 141 13.46 -4.11 14.32
CA LEU A 141 12.58 -5.05 15.01
C LEU A 141 13.25 -6.41 15.26
N ALA A 142 13.93 -6.95 14.26
CA ALA A 142 14.64 -8.22 14.37
C ALA A 142 15.73 -8.16 15.44
N THR A 143 16.49 -7.06 15.51
CA THR A 143 17.51 -6.89 16.55
C THR A 143 16.89 -6.73 17.93
N LEU A 144 15.75 -6.04 18.08
CA LEU A 144 15.04 -5.95 19.35
C LEU A 144 14.56 -7.32 19.82
N VAL A 145 13.93 -8.10 18.94
CA VAL A 145 13.48 -9.47 19.26
C VAL A 145 14.65 -10.35 19.67
N ALA A 146 15.77 -10.32 18.93
CA ALA A 146 16.97 -11.07 19.28
C ALA A 146 17.53 -10.68 20.65
N LEU A 147 17.57 -9.38 20.95
CA LEU A 147 18.10 -8.86 22.22
C LEU A 147 17.14 -9.17 23.39
N LEU A 148 15.83 -9.25 23.13
CA LEU A 148 14.83 -9.67 24.12
C LEU A 148 14.98 -11.15 24.44
N LEU A 149 15.14 -12.00 23.43
CA LEU A 149 15.42 -13.43 23.63
C LEU A 149 16.72 -13.65 24.41
N LEU A 150 17.76 -12.87 24.13
CA LEU A 150 19.02 -12.91 24.87
C LEU A 150 18.83 -12.48 26.34
N ALA A 151 18.09 -11.41 26.60
CA ALA A 151 17.79 -10.97 27.97
C ALA A 151 16.98 -12.02 28.75
N VAL A 152 15.98 -12.65 28.12
CA VAL A 152 15.20 -13.74 28.71
C VAL A 152 16.10 -14.95 29.02
N GLY A 153 17.00 -15.32 28.10
CA GLY A 153 17.97 -16.39 28.32
C GLY A 153 18.87 -16.13 29.53
N LEU A 154 19.40 -14.91 29.65
CA LEU A 154 20.23 -14.48 30.80
C LEU A 154 19.46 -14.51 32.13
N VAL A 155 18.19 -14.08 32.12
CA VAL A 155 17.35 -14.14 33.34
C VAL A 155 17.10 -15.59 33.74
N LEU A 156 16.84 -16.49 32.79
CA LEU A 156 16.64 -17.91 33.07
C LEU A 156 17.91 -18.55 33.66
N THR A 157 19.09 -18.22 33.16
CA THR A 157 20.35 -18.75 33.71
C THR A 157 20.59 -18.28 35.15
N VAL A 158 20.33 -17.00 35.46
CA VAL A 158 20.48 -16.47 36.82
C VAL A 158 19.47 -17.09 37.81
N ASN A 159 18.24 -17.36 37.36
CA ASN A 159 17.24 -18.00 38.23
C ASN A 159 17.53 -19.49 38.46
N LEU A 160 18.11 -20.20 37.50
CA LEU A 160 18.45 -21.61 37.64
C LEU A 160 19.53 -21.86 38.71
N GLU A 161 20.49 -20.94 38.87
CA GLU A 161 21.50 -21.04 39.94
C GLU A 161 20.89 -20.92 41.35
N GLN A 162 19.82 -20.15 41.52
CA GLN A 162 19.12 -20.05 42.81
C GLN A 162 18.38 -21.33 43.19
N VAL A 163 17.87 -22.09 42.21
CA VAL A 163 17.16 -23.35 42.47
C VAL A 163 18.13 -24.52 42.65
N GLY A 164 19.33 -24.45 42.06
CA GLY A 164 20.39 -25.46 42.23
C GLY A 164 21.02 -25.48 43.62
N SER A 165 20.78 -24.44 44.42
CA SER A 165 21.16 -24.39 45.84
C SER A 165 20.12 -25.07 46.73
N LEU A 166 19.66 -26.27 46.33
CA LEU A 166 19.09 -27.20 47.30
C LEU A 166 20.27 -27.61 48.18
N GLU A 167 20.45 -26.91 49.30
CA GLU A 167 21.23 -27.42 50.43
C GLU A 167 20.89 -28.90 50.53
N ALA A 168 21.88 -29.75 50.27
CA ALA A 168 21.79 -31.17 50.52
C ALA A 168 21.49 -31.28 52.01
N THR A 169 20.20 -31.33 52.36
CA THR A 169 19.75 -31.57 53.71
C THR A 169 20.41 -32.90 54.07
N PRO A 170 21.37 -32.94 55.00
CA PRO A 170 22.11 -34.16 55.27
C PRO A 170 21.10 -35.17 55.80
N LEU A 171 20.61 -36.03 54.92
CA LEU A 171 19.71 -37.11 55.27
C LEU A 171 20.52 -38.00 56.21
N PRO A 172 20.11 -38.17 57.49
CA PRO A 172 20.84 -39.04 58.40
C PRO A 172 20.81 -40.45 57.81
N LEU A 173 21.98 -40.96 57.43
CA LEU A 173 22.16 -42.29 56.89
C LEU A 173 21.51 -43.31 57.84
N PRO A 174 20.57 -44.16 57.38
CA PRO A 174 20.05 -45.25 58.20
C PRO A 174 21.18 -46.24 58.52
N PRO A 175 21.23 -46.81 59.74
CA PRO A 175 22.29 -47.74 60.13
C PRO A 175 22.27 -48.96 59.20
N LEU A 176 23.42 -49.25 58.58
CA LEU A 176 23.61 -50.46 57.79
C LEU A 176 23.35 -51.69 58.66
N VAL A 177 22.35 -52.49 58.26
CA VAL A 177 22.09 -53.82 58.81
C VAL A 177 23.31 -54.69 58.55
N ALA A 178 23.83 -55.32 59.61
CA ALA A 178 24.98 -56.20 59.55
C ALA A 178 24.71 -57.44 58.68
N PRO A 179 25.74 -58.00 58.01
CA PRO A 179 25.59 -59.13 57.09
C PRO A 179 25.31 -60.42 57.87
N GLY A 180 24.03 -60.73 58.08
CA GLY A 180 23.59 -61.94 58.77
C GLY A 180 22.20 -62.42 58.39
N ASP A 181 21.30 -61.51 57.99
CA ASP A 181 19.91 -61.87 57.71
C ASP A 181 19.56 -61.66 56.22
N LEU A 182 19.82 -62.68 55.41
CA LEU A 182 19.33 -62.82 54.04
C LEU A 182 18.42 -64.06 53.96
N PRO A 183 17.11 -63.93 53.70
CA PRO A 183 16.29 -65.03 53.22
C PRO A 183 16.53 -65.30 51.72
N PRO A 184 16.38 -66.55 51.24
CA PRO A 184 16.76 -66.95 49.87
C PRO A 184 15.79 -66.42 48.80
N PRO A 185 16.25 -66.25 47.54
CA PRO A 185 15.49 -65.59 46.49
C PRO A 185 14.40 -66.50 45.87
N PRO A 186 13.23 -65.94 45.49
CA PRO A 186 12.23 -66.65 44.70
C PRO A 186 12.64 -66.73 43.22
N GLN A 187 12.41 -67.90 42.64
CA GLN A 187 12.61 -68.23 41.23
C GLN A 187 11.47 -67.67 40.34
N SER A 188 11.77 -67.62 39.04
CA SER A 188 10.88 -67.53 37.87
C SER A 188 10.57 -66.13 37.31
N PHE A 189 11.28 -65.79 36.23
CA PHE A 189 10.83 -64.86 35.19
C PHE A 189 10.16 -65.68 34.07
N PRO A 190 8.95 -65.33 33.59
CA PRO A 190 8.39 -65.91 32.37
C PRO A 190 8.94 -65.22 31.10
N PRO A 191 9.06 -65.96 29.98
CA PRO A 191 9.67 -65.48 28.73
C PRO A 191 8.76 -64.58 27.88
N GLN A 192 9.37 -63.63 27.18
CA GLN A 192 8.77 -62.77 26.16
C GLN A 192 8.33 -63.58 24.92
N PRO A 193 7.21 -63.23 24.26
CA PRO A 193 6.95 -63.62 22.88
C PRO A 193 7.42 -62.57 21.85
N PRO A 194 7.65 -62.98 20.59
CA PRO A 194 8.49 -62.27 19.62
C PRO A 194 7.75 -61.19 18.82
N VAL A 195 8.57 -60.28 18.29
CA VAL A 195 8.23 -59.24 17.30
C VAL A 195 7.71 -59.90 16.01
N GLY A 196 6.48 -59.56 15.64
CA GLY A 196 5.88 -59.83 14.33
C GLY A 196 5.71 -58.52 13.57
N GLN A 197 6.31 -58.46 12.38
CA GLN A 197 6.41 -57.31 11.50
C GLN A 197 5.27 -57.33 10.46
N GLN A 198 4.84 -56.14 10.04
CA GLN A 198 4.32 -55.81 8.71
C GLN A 198 2.83 -56.07 8.40
N GLY A 199 2.16 -55.04 7.86
CA GLY A 199 1.08 -55.23 6.88
C GLY A 199 -0.17 -54.37 7.06
N ASN A 200 -0.34 -53.44 6.11
CA ASN A 200 -1.60 -52.96 5.54
C ASN A 200 -2.42 -51.88 6.26
N GLN A 201 -2.30 -50.68 5.70
CA GLN A 201 -3.38 -49.75 5.43
C GLN A 201 -4.48 -50.44 4.62
N GLU A 202 -5.75 -50.21 4.95
CA GLU A 202 -6.80 -49.67 4.06
C GLU A 202 -8.17 -49.59 4.78
N PRO A 203 -9.12 -48.79 4.27
CA PRO A 203 -10.10 -48.03 5.04
C PRO A 203 -11.49 -48.68 5.09
N VAL A 204 -12.32 -48.27 6.06
CA VAL A 204 -13.76 -48.56 6.06
C VAL A 204 -14.54 -47.32 6.54
N PRO A 205 -15.73 -47.06 5.96
CA PRO A 205 -16.33 -45.74 5.79
C PRO A 205 -17.52 -45.46 6.73
N GLY A 206 -18.01 -44.22 6.69
CA GLY A 206 -19.44 -43.91 6.77
C GLY A 206 -20.11 -43.89 8.16
N SER A 207 -20.24 -42.69 8.72
CA SER A 207 -21.47 -42.22 9.39
C SER A 207 -21.43 -40.69 9.34
N GLY A 208 -22.25 -40.01 8.54
CA GLY A 208 -23.70 -40.06 8.69
C GLY A 208 -24.08 -39.17 9.87
N GLY A 209 -23.91 -37.86 9.69
CA GLY A 209 -24.26 -36.83 10.66
C GLY A 209 -24.81 -35.66 9.87
N GLU A 210 -26.13 -35.61 9.79
CA GLU A 210 -26.94 -34.63 9.09
C GLU A 210 -26.55 -33.22 9.55
N GLY A 211 -25.80 -32.52 8.69
CA GLY A 211 -25.68 -31.07 8.77
C GLY A 211 -26.89 -30.49 8.06
N GLU A 212 -27.79 -29.91 8.84
CA GLU A 212 -28.84 -29.00 8.39
C GLU A 212 -28.25 -28.03 7.36
N THR A 213 -28.60 -28.22 6.09
CA THR A 213 -28.46 -27.19 5.07
C THR A 213 -29.47 -26.09 5.38
N GLU A 214 -29.12 -25.25 6.35
CA GLU A 214 -29.60 -23.87 6.38
C GLU A 214 -29.05 -23.21 5.12
N GLY A 215 -29.97 -22.79 4.25
CA GLY A 215 -29.67 -21.99 3.07
C GLY A 215 -29.08 -20.65 3.50
N VAL A 216 -27.77 -20.63 3.75
CA VAL A 216 -27.03 -19.39 3.87
C VAL A 216 -27.08 -18.76 2.49
N SER A 217 -27.78 -17.63 2.42
CA SER A 217 -27.79 -16.74 1.27
C SER A 217 -26.39 -16.15 1.13
N TYR A 218 -25.47 -16.93 0.58
CA TYR A 218 -24.14 -16.49 0.23
C TYR A 218 -24.20 -15.62 -1.03
N ASP A 219 -23.33 -14.62 -1.03
CA ASP A 219 -22.42 -14.35 -2.15
C ASP A 219 -22.69 -13.28 -3.20
N SER A 220 -23.76 -12.49 -3.12
CA SER A 220 -23.86 -11.35 -4.07
C SER A 220 -22.90 -10.21 -3.73
N GLY A 221 -22.75 -9.85 -2.45
CA GLY A 221 -21.86 -8.77 -2.02
C GLY A 221 -20.37 -9.15 -2.09
N ASN A 222 -20.06 -10.41 -1.82
CA ASN A 222 -18.67 -10.89 -1.77
C ASN A 222 -18.05 -11.01 -3.17
N ALA A 223 -18.83 -11.43 -4.18
CA ALA A 223 -18.37 -11.49 -5.57
C ALA A 223 -18.08 -10.09 -6.14
N GLN A 224 -18.90 -9.10 -5.79
CA GLN A 224 -18.68 -7.70 -6.17
C GLN A 224 -17.38 -7.14 -5.58
N GLN A 225 -17.11 -7.48 -4.31
CA GLN A 225 -15.90 -7.04 -3.62
C GLN A 225 -14.66 -7.66 -4.24
N ALA A 226 -14.69 -8.96 -4.57
CA ALA A 226 -13.62 -9.64 -5.29
C ALA A 226 -13.29 -8.96 -6.64
N MET A 227 -14.32 -8.62 -7.42
CA MET A 227 -14.15 -7.93 -8.69
C MET A 227 -13.57 -6.52 -8.54
N THR A 228 -13.96 -5.81 -7.48
CA THR A 228 -13.45 -4.45 -7.21
C THR A 228 -11.97 -4.49 -6.83
N THR A 229 -11.57 -5.42 -5.94
CA THR A 229 -10.16 -5.62 -5.59
C THR A 229 -9.33 -6.01 -6.81
N LEU A 230 -9.86 -6.87 -7.68
CA LEU A 230 -9.18 -7.25 -8.92
C LEU A 230 -9.08 -6.08 -9.92
N ALA A 231 -10.14 -5.30 -10.08
CA ALA A 231 -10.15 -4.11 -10.93
C ALA A 231 -9.12 -3.08 -10.44
N ASP A 232 -9.03 -2.85 -9.12
CA ASP A 232 -8.05 -1.93 -8.54
C ASP A 232 -6.60 -2.40 -8.78
N ALA A 233 -6.33 -3.71 -8.67
CA ALA A 233 -5.02 -4.27 -8.98
C ALA A 233 -4.65 -4.12 -10.47
N LEU A 234 -5.61 -4.33 -11.38
CA LEU A 234 -5.41 -4.13 -12.82
C LEU A 234 -5.35 -2.65 -13.21
N ARG A 235 -5.92 -1.74 -12.43
CA ARG A 235 -5.94 -0.30 -12.73
C ARG A 235 -4.58 0.38 -12.50
N ASP A 236 -3.77 -0.14 -11.58
CA ASP A 236 -2.48 0.44 -11.21
C ASP A 236 -1.47 0.42 -12.36
N LEU A 237 -1.64 -0.51 -13.29
CA LEU A 237 -0.83 -0.63 -14.50
C LEU A 237 -1.56 -0.03 -15.70
N SER A 238 -0.87 0.86 -16.44
CA SER A 238 -1.45 1.57 -17.58
C SER A 238 -1.93 0.62 -18.69
N ILE A 239 -1.24 -0.50 -18.87
CA ILE A 239 -1.54 -1.48 -19.93
C ILE A 239 -2.77 -2.34 -19.65
N THR A 240 -3.10 -2.59 -18.37
CA THR A 240 -4.27 -3.36 -17.94
C THR A 240 -5.48 -2.48 -17.60
N ARG A 241 -5.35 -1.15 -17.65
CA ARG A 241 -6.43 -0.20 -17.36
C ARG A 241 -7.71 -0.45 -18.17
N PRO A 242 -7.68 -0.76 -19.48
CA PRO A 242 -8.91 -1.07 -20.21
C PRO A 242 -9.64 -2.32 -19.70
N ALA A 243 -8.91 -3.31 -19.17
CA ALA A 243 -9.50 -4.49 -18.56
C ALA A 243 -10.12 -4.17 -17.19
N ALA A 244 -9.45 -3.34 -16.38
CA ALA A 244 -10.00 -2.84 -15.12
C ALA A 244 -11.32 -2.07 -15.32
N GLU A 245 -11.36 -1.16 -16.31
CA GLU A 245 -12.57 -0.40 -16.65
C GLU A 245 -13.73 -1.28 -17.16
N ALA A 246 -13.43 -2.44 -17.78
CA ALA A 246 -14.45 -3.42 -18.13
C ALA A 246 -15.00 -4.13 -16.88
N LEU A 247 -14.13 -4.54 -15.95
CA LEU A 247 -14.54 -5.11 -14.66
C LEU A 247 -15.40 -4.15 -13.84
N ASP A 248 -15.05 -2.87 -13.78
CA ASP A 248 -15.84 -1.86 -13.05
C ASP A 248 -17.26 -1.70 -13.58
N ARG A 249 -17.43 -1.90 -14.90
CA ARG A 249 -18.74 -1.86 -15.56
C ARG A 249 -19.54 -3.16 -15.40
N GLY A 250 -18.96 -4.17 -14.73
CA GLY A 250 -19.53 -5.51 -14.64
C GLY A 250 -19.40 -6.31 -15.95
N ASP A 251 -18.56 -5.86 -16.89
CA ASP A 251 -18.30 -6.54 -18.16
C ASP A 251 -17.09 -7.49 -18.02
N ALA A 252 -17.31 -8.60 -17.31
CA ALA A 252 -16.29 -9.63 -17.09
C ALA A 252 -15.79 -10.25 -18.40
N ALA A 253 -16.67 -10.41 -19.39
CA ALA A 253 -16.31 -10.95 -20.70
C ALA A 253 -15.40 -9.98 -21.47
N GLY A 254 -15.72 -8.68 -21.46
CA GLY A 254 -14.86 -7.64 -22.03
C GLY A 254 -13.49 -7.58 -21.35
N ALA A 255 -13.44 -7.70 -20.01
CA ALA A 255 -12.19 -7.74 -19.28
C ALA A 255 -11.32 -8.96 -19.64
N ALA A 256 -11.92 -10.16 -19.71
CA ALA A 256 -11.25 -11.38 -20.11
C ALA A 256 -10.68 -11.27 -21.54
N GLN A 257 -11.43 -10.68 -22.48
CA GLN A 257 -10.93 -10.46 -23.84
C GLN A 257 -9.71 -9.54 -23.87
N ARG A 258 -9.70 -8.45 -23.10
CA ARG A 258 -8.54 -7.55 -23.00
C ARG A 258 -7.31 -8.21 -22.40
N LEU A 259 -7.50 -9.11 -21.44
CA LEU A 259 -6.40 -9.88 -20.87
C LEU A 259 -5.84 -10.92 -21.83
N ARG A 260 -6.67 -11.53 -22.69
CA ARG A 260 -6.21 -12.40 -23.78
C ARG A 260 -5.43 -11.62 -24.84
N GLU A 261 -5.90 -10.44 -25.24
CA GLU A 261 -5.15 -9.54 -26.13
C GLU A 261 -3.77 -9.16 -25.55
N LEU A 262 -3.69 -9.01 -24.22
CA LEU A 262 -2.44 -8.77 -23.50
C LEU A 262 -1.58 -10.03 -23.42
N ALA A 263 -2.19 -11.22 -23.27
CA ALA A 263 -1.50 -12.50 -23.30
C ALA A 263 -0.80 -12.72 -24.65
N ASP A 264 -1.47 -12.40 -25.77
CA ASP A 264 -0.86 -12.46 -27.10
C ASP A 264 0.34 -11.50 -27.27
N GLN A 265 0.47 -10.50 -26.39
CA GLN A 265 1.55 -9.52 -26.36
C GLN A 265 2.52 -9.74 -25.18
N ALA A 266 2.38 -10.82 -24.38
CA ALA A 266 3.13 -10.94 -23.13
C ALA A 266 4.64 -11.10 -23.35
N ASP A 267 5.04 -11.68 -24.48
CA ASP A 267 6.42 -11.76 -24.95
C ASP A 267 7.06 -10.38 -25.20
N GLN A 268 6.24 -9.38 -25.55
CA GLN A 268 6.68 -8.01 -25.81
C GLN A 268 6.71 -7.15 -24.53
N LEU A 269 6.14 -7.65 -23.42
CA LEU A 269 6.21 -6.96 -22.14
C LEU A 269 7.62 -7.02 -21.58
N SER A 270 8.07 -5.92 -20.98
CA SER A 270 9.37 -5.91 -20.30
C SER A 270 9.31 -6.81 -19.05
N PRO A 271 10.45 -7.38 -18.62
CA PRO A 271 10.53 -8.14 -17.37
C PRO A 271 10.03 -7.35 -16.16
N GLU A 272 10.28 -6.04 -16.13
CA GLU A 272 9.84 -5.14 -15.07
C GLU A 272 8.31 -5.05 -15.03
N THR A 273 7.65 -4.79 -16.18
CA THR A 273 6.18 -4.70 -16.24
C THR A 273 5.51 -6.02 -15.88
N ARG A 274 6.06 -7.17 -16.30
CA ARG A 274 5.56 -8.49 -15.88
C ARG A 274 5.71 -8.70 -14.37
N GLY A 275 6.83 -8.26 -13.80
CA GLY A 275 7.08 -8.30 -12.36
C GLY A 275 6.08 -7.44 -11.57
N GLU A 276 5.83 -6.21 -12.01
CA GLU A 276 4.86 -5.31 -11.39
C GLU A 276 3.44 -5.89 -11.46
N LEU A 277 3.03 -6.48 -12.59
CA LEU A 277 1.72 -7.15 -12.71
C LEU A 277 1.61 -8.36 -11.79
N ALA A 278 2.66 -9.19 -11.73
CA ALA A 278 2.70 -10.32 -10.80
C ALA A 278 2.58 -9.88 -9.34
N ASP A 279 3.25 -8.80 -8.93
CA ASP A 279 3.20 -8.30 -7.57
C ASP A 279 1.82 -7.72 -7.23
N SER A 280 1.20 -6.94 -8.13
CA SER A 280 -0.17 -6.44 -7.95
C SER A 280 -1.20 -7.56 -7.83
N LEU A 281 -1.10 -8.61 -8.63
CA LEU A 281 -1.97 -9.80 -8.53
C LEU A 281 -1.74 -10.57 -7.22
N ARG A 282 -0.48 -10.66 -6.77
CA ARG A 282 -0.15 -11.29 -5.48
C ARG A 282 -0.70 -10.50 -4.31
N ASP A 283 -0.70 -9.18 -4.38
CA ASP A 283 -1.31 -8.29 -3.37
C ASP A 283 -2.82 -8.47 -3.32
N ALA A 284 -3.50 -8.45 -4.47
CA ALA A 284 -4.93 -8.76 -4.56
C ALA A 284 -5.26 -10.15 -3.98
N SER A 285 -4.46 -11.16 -4.30
CA SER A 285 -4.65 -12.53 -3.76
C SER A 285 -4.56 -12.58 -2.23
N ARG A 286 -3.69 -11.76 -1.62
CA ARG A 286 -3.53 -11.72 -0.16
C ARG A 286 -4.76 -11.09 0.50
N GLU A 287 -5.26 -10.01 -0.08
CA GLU A 287 -6.48 -9.34 0.39
C GLU A 287 -7.69 -10.27 0.28
N MET A 288 -7.80 -11.02 -0.81
CA MET A 288 -8.93 -11.91 -1.08
C MET A 288 -8.86 -13.26 -0.36
N SER A 289 -7.70 -13.65 0.18
CA SER A 289 -7.48 -14.99 0.76
C SER A 289 -8.42 -15.36 1.92
N MET A 290 -8.94 -14.36 2.65
CA MET A 290 -9.86 -14.60 3.76
C MET A 290 -11.31 -14.81 3.30
N THR A 291 -11.69 -14.21 2.18
CA THR A 291 -13.07 -14.21 1.69
C THR A 291 -13.27 -15.22 0.58
N HIS A 292 -12.29 -15.36 -0.32
CA HIS A 292 -12.33 -16.18 -1.53
C HIS A 292 -11.02 -16.98 -1.68
N PRO A 293 -10.83 -18.06 -0.89
CA PRO A 293 -9.57 -18.80 -0.88
C PRO A 293 -9.23 -19.44 -2.23
N GLU A 294 -10.24 -19.90 -2.98
CA GLU A 294 -10.06 -20.51 -4.31
C GLU A 294 -9.56 -19.48 -5.35
N LEU A 295 -10.23 -18.33 -5.46
CA LEU A 295 -9.85 -17.27 -6.39
C LEU A 295 -8.50 -16.66 -6.01
N ALA A 296 -8.22 -16.52 -4.72
CA ALA A 296 -6.91 -16.11 -4.23
C ALA A 296 -5.80 -17.12 -4.63
N GLY A 297 -6.09 -18.42 -4.59
CA GLY A 297 -5.19 -19.46 -5.09
C GLY A 297 -4.89 -19.31 -6.58
N GLN A 298 -5.93 -19.13 -7.40
CA GLN A 298 -5.80 -18.94 -8.85
C GLN A 298 -5.01 -17.67 -9.20
N LEU A 299 -5.27 -16.55 -8.52
CA LEU A 299 -4.53 -15.30 -8.68
C LEU A 299 -3.06 -15.46 -8.32
N ARG A 300 -2.75 -16.19 -7.25
CA ARG A 300 -1.37 -16.46 -6.83
C ARG A 300 -0.61 -17.33 -7.84
N ASN A 301 -1.28 -18.34 -8.40
CA ASN A 301 -0.71 -19.19 -9.44
C ASN A 301 -0.45 -18.41 -10.73
N SER A 302 -1.39 -17.57 -11.15
CA SER A 302 -1.25 -16.67 -12.29
C SER A 302 -0.06 -15.71 -12.07
N ALA A 303 -0.02 -15.05 -10.91
CA ALA A 303 1.09 -14.17 -10.54
C ALA A 303 2.47 -14.87 -10.56
N ALA A 304 2.54 -16.14 -10.15
CA ALA A 304 3.78 -16.92 -10.21
C ALA A 304 4.20 -17.22 -11.66
N GLY A 305 3.23 -17.56 -12.53
CA GLY A 305 3.47 -17.83 -13.94
C GLY A 305 3.95 -16.59 -14.72
N LEU A 306 3.50 -15.39 -14.36
CA LEU A 306 3.95 -14.14 -15.01
C LEU A 306 5.46 -13.87 -14.88
N HIS A 307 6.13 -14.44 -13.88
CA HIS A 307 7.56 -14.22 -13.66
C HIS A 307 8.44 -14.97 -14.67
N ASP A 308 7.91 -16.06 -15.25
CA ASP A 308 8.58 -16.82 -16.30
C ASP A 308 8.04 -16.38 -17.67
N PRO A 309 8.88 -15.84 -18.57
CA PRO A 309 8.42 -15.40 -19.88
C PRO A 309 7.72 -16.52 -20.68
N GLN A 310 8.12 -17.79 -20.48
CA GLN A 310 7.51 -18.92 -21.20
C GLN A 310 6.12 -19.31 -20.68
N GLN A 311 5.75 -18.81 -19.49
CA GLN A 311 4.48 -19.11 -18.82
C GLN A 311 3.57 -17.88 -18.73
N ALA A 312 4.05 -16.70 -19.08
CA ALA A 312 3.32 -15.44 -18.98
C ALA A 312 2.02 -15.46 -19.79
N ASP A 313 2.04 -15.95 -21.03
CA ASP A 313 0.85 -16.05 -21.89
C ASP A 313 -0.23 -16.93 -21.23
N ARG A 314 0.17 -18.12 -20.75
CA ARG A 314 -0.75 -19.06 -20.10
C ARG A 314 -1.32 -18.49 -18.82
N ALA A 315 -0.49 -17.81 -18.03
CA ALA A 315 -0.93 -17.23 -16.77
C ALA A 315 -1.92 -16.08 -16.95
N LEU A 316 -1.79 -15.29 -18.03
CA LEU A 316 -2.76 -14.25 -18.39
C LEU A 316 -4.06 -14.84 -18.96
N ASP A 317 -3.98 -15.93 -19.71
CA ASP A 317 -5.16 -16.65 -20.21
C ASP A 317 -5.92 -17.38 -19.09
N ASP A 318 -5.21 -17.97 -18.14
CA ASP A 318 -5.78 -18.55 -16.91
C ASP A 318 -6.52 -17.48 -16.10
N LEU A 319 -5.93 -16.28 -15.96
CA LEU A 319 -6.56 -15.15 -15.30
C LEU A 319 -7.83 -14.69 -16.04
N ALA A 320 -7.78 -14.58 -17.37
CA ALA A 320 -8.93 -14.23 -18.19
C ALA A 320 -10.07 -15.24 -18.00
N THR A 321 -9.74 -16.53 -17.96
CA THR A 321 -10.68 -17.63 -17.75
C THR A 321 -11.30 -17.58 -16.34
N ALA A 322 -10.52 -17.27 -15.31
CA ALA A 322 -11.02 -17.10 -13.95
C ALA A 322 -12.04 -15.95 -13.83
N ILE A 323 -11.79 -14.82 -14.51
CA ILE A 323 -12.69 -13.67 -14.53
C ILE A 323 -14.00 -14.01 -15.26
N GLU A 324 -13.92 -14.72 -16.38
CA GLU A 324 -15.09 -15.12 -17.16
C GLU A 324 -15.99 -16.08 -16.37
N GLN A 325 -15.42 -16.97 -15.57
CA GLN A 325 -16.18 -17.85 -14.67
C GLN A 325 -16.93 -17.08 -13.57
N LEU A 326 -16.40 -15.93 -13.14
CA LEU A 326 -16.99 -15.11 -12.09
C LEU A 326 -18.16 -14.25 -12.61
N GLY A 327 -18.15 -13.87 -13.91
CA GLY A 327 -19.18 -13.05 -14.56
C GLY A 327 -20.64 -13.58 -14.50
N PRO A 328 -20.94 -14.82 -14.91
CA PRO A 328 -22.31 -15.32 -15.01
C PRO A 328 -23.02 -15.44 -13.65
N GLN A 329 -22.29 -15.57 -12.54
CA GLN A 329 -22.86 -15.56 -11.19
C GLN A 329 -23.48 -14.19 -10.82
N GLN A 330 -22.96 -13.11 -11.40
CA GLN A 330 -23.40 -11.74 -11.17
C GLN A 330 -24.68 -11.40 -11.95
N GLN A 331 -24.86 -11.96 -13.14
CA GLN A 331 -26.02 -11.69 -14.00
C GLN A 331 -27.27 -12.45 -13.56
N GLN A 332 -27.13 -13.68 -13.03
CA GLN A 332 -28.27 -14.46 -12.54
C GLN A 332 -28.94 -13.84 -11.30
N THR A 333 -28.22 -13.06 -10.50
CA THR A 333 -28.76 -12.38 -9.32
C THR A 333 -29.43 -11.04 -9.64
N ALA A 334 -29.07 -10.39 -10.75
CA ALA A 334 -29.71 -9.15 -11.21
C ALA A 334 -31.09 -9.38 -11.85
N GLN A 335 -31.45 -10.62 -12.17
CA GLN A 335 -32.68 -10.99 -12.89
C GLN A 335 -33.70 -11.76 -12.04
N VAL A 336 -33.54 -11.83 -10.72
CA VAL A 336 -34.61 -12.34 -9.83
C VAL A 336 -35.61 -11.21 -9.58
N PRO A 337 -36.81 -11.19 -10.21
CA PRO A 337 -37.85 -10.25 -9.83
C PRO A 337 -38.28 -10.48 -8.38
N PRO A 338 -38.59 -9.43 -7.60
CA PRO A 338 -39.12 -9.57 -6.25
C PRO A 338 -40.57 -10.07 -6.34
N SER A 339 -40.77 -11.37 -6.48
CA SER A 339 -42.11 -11.95 -6.64
C SER A 339 -42.19 -13.37 -6.09
N ALA A 340 -41.97 -13.54 -4.79
CA ALA A 340 -42.46 -14.71 -4.04
C ALA A 340 -42.33 -14.51 -2.52
N GLN A 341 -43.00 -13.50 -1.97
CA GLN A 341 -43.31 -13.48 -0.53
C GLN A 341 -44.73 -12.97 -0.32
N ASN A 342 -45.71 -13.66 -0.92
CA ASN A 342 -47.05 -13.72 -0.35
C ASN A 342 -47.81 -14.89 -0.96
N SER A 343 -47.83 -16.02 -0.25
CA SER A 343 -48.79 -17.09 -0.46
C SER A 343 -49.41 -17.37 0.90
N GLY A 344 -50.62 -16.87 1.10
CA GLY A 344 -51.40 -17.06 2.30
C GLY A 344 -52.78 -16.42 2.19
N SER A 345 -53.80 -17.29 2.15
CA SER A 345 -55.25 -17.06 2.32
C SER A 345 -56.13 -16.84 1.08
N GLU A 346 -56.90 -17.90 0.80
CA GLU A 346 -58.28 -18.01 0.30
C GLU A 346 -59.08 -16.71 0.07
N GLN A 347 -59.73 -16.60 -1.11
CA GLN A 347 -61.20 -16.75 -1.26
C GLN A 347 -61.65 -16.53 -2.71
N ALA A 348 -62.48 -17.45 -3.22
CA ALA A 348 -63.32 -17.26 -4.40
C ALA A 348 -64.37 -16.16 -4.14
N PRO A 349 -64.94 -15.54 -5.19
CA PRO A 349 -66.15 -16.15 -5.77
C PRO A 349 -66.25 -16.08 -7.29
N GLU A 350 -67.06 -16.99 -7.82
CA GLU A 350 -67.65 -17.00 -9.16
C GLU A 350 -68.57 -15.79 -9.36
N THR A 351 -68.51 -15.17 -10.54
CA THR A 351 -69.71 -14.65 -11.23
C THR A 351 -69.52 -14.71 -12.74
N ASP A 352 -70.47 -15.36 -13.40
CA ASP A 352 -70.77 -15.33 -14.83
C ASP A 352 -70.93 -13.90 -15.39
N GLU A 353 -70.56 -13.74 -16.67
CA GLU A 353 -71.22 -12.97 -17.75
C GLU A 353 -70.16 -12.65 -18.84
N ASN A 354 -70.07 -13.44 -19.90
CA ASN A 354 -70.75 -13.19 -21.19
C ASN A 354 -70.37 -11.84 -21.82
N GLU A 355 -69.43 -11.81 -22.77
CA GLU A 355 -69.63 -11.15 -24.07
C GLU A 355 -68.47 -11.38 -25.08
N ALA A 356 -68.88 -11.95 -26.23
CA ALA A 356 -68.50 -11.61 -27.60
C ALA A 356 -67.05 -11.77 -28.13
N ILE A 357 -66.88 -12.83 -28.93
CA ILE A 357 -65.96 -13.02 -30.07
C ILE A 357 -66.42 -12.12 -31.26
N PRO A 358 -65.53 -11.51 -32.10
CA PRO A 358 -64.97 -12.16 -33.31
C PRO A 358 -63.48 -11.86 -33.56
N GLN A 359 -62.61 -12.87 -33.75
CA GLN A 359 -62.34 -13.57 -35.02
C GLN A 359 -62.09 -12.62 -36.21
N ASP A 360 -60.84 -12.57 -36.70
CA ASP A 360 -60.59 -12.41 -38.14
C ASP A 360 -59.17 -12.88 -38.58
N TRP A 361 -59.19 -13.89 -39.47
CA TRP A 361 -58.18 -14.37 -40.46
C TRP A 361 -56.81 -14.89 -39.97
N ARG A 362 -56.57 -16.20 -39.85
CA ARG A 362 -56.22 -17.24 -40.87
C ARG A 362 -54.97 -16.96 -41.74
N GLU A 363 -53.92 -17.75 -41.44
CA GLU A 363 -52.88 -18.40 -42.28
C GLU A 363 -53.15 -18.55 -43.80
N PRO A 364 -52.13 -18.76 -44.69
CA PRO A 364 -51.14 -19.84 -44.53
C PRO A 364 -49.71 -19.70 -45.14
N GLU A 365 -48.85 -20.60 -44.66
CA GLU A 365 -47.84 -21.41 -45.39
C GLU A 365 -46.52 -20.86 -46.00
N GLN A 366 -45.46 -21.55 -45.57
CA GLN A 366 -44.26 -22.01 -46.30
C GLN A 366 -43.20 -20.99 -46.78
N ARG A 367 -42.00 -21.06 -46.18
CA ARG A 367 -40.81 -21.71 -46.80
C ARG A 367 -39.56 -21.59 -45.90
N THR A 368 -38.94 -22.73 -45.69
CA THR A 368 -37.55 -22.94 -45.25
C THR A 368 -36.53 -22.36 -46.23
N GLY A 369 -35.52 -21.65 -45.72
CA GLY A 369 -34.30 -21.28 -46.43
C GLY A 369 -33.35 -20.47 -45.52
N PRO A 370 -32.07 -20.86 -45.35
CA PRO A 370 -31.13 -20.18 -44.45
C PRO A 370 -30.45 -19.02 -45.20
N GLY A 371 -30.44 -17.83 -44.59
CA GLY A 371 -29.77 -16.67 -45.14
C GLY A 371 -29.44 -15.67 -44.05
N GLY A 372 -28.15 -15.47 -43.80
CA GLY A 372 -27.64 -14.49 -42.85
C GLY A 372 -27.91 -13.05 -43.25
N GLY A 373 -27.90 -12.16 -42.25
CA GLY A 373 -27.95 -10.72 -42.49
C GLY A 373 -28.59 -9.96 -41.33
N ALA A 374 -27.70 -9.42 -40.48
CA ALA A 374 -27.75 -8.10 -39.86
C ALA A 374 -29.00 -7.58 -39.10
N SER A 375 -28.69 -7.09 -37.90
CA SER A 375 -29.19 -5.86 -37.23
C SER A 375 -30.66 -5.79 -36.81
N ASN A 376 -30.86 -5.65 -35.49
CA ASN A 376 -31.68 -4.56 -34.93
C ASN A 376 -31.45 -4.43 -33.42
N ALA A 377 -30.64 -3.44 -33.03
CA ALA A 377 -30.74 -2.78 -31.73
C ALA A 377 -31.18 -1.32 -32.00
N PRO A 378 -32.15 -0.77 -31.25
CA PRO A 378 -32.70 0.56 -31.50
C PRO A 378 -31.77 1.66 -30.94
N SER A 379 -31.39 2.61 -31.80
CA SER A 379 -30.78 3.88 -31.36
C SER A 379 -31.85 4.97 -31.19
N PRO A 380 -31.85 5.72 -30.07
CA PRO A 380 -32.59 6.98 -29.95
C PRO A 380 -31.84 8.17 -30.61
N PRO A 381 -32.55 9.28 -30.90
CA PRO A 381 -32.10 10.30 -31.85
C PRO A 381 -31.40 11.49 -31.20
N GLY A 382 -30.45 12.08 -31.94
CA GLY A 382 -30.19 13.52 -31.93
C GLY A 382 -29.00 14.00 -31.08
N GLU A 383 -27.88 14.31 -31.74
CA GLU A 383 -27.26 15.65 -31.73
C GLU A 383 -26.05 15.65 -32.70
N ARG A 384 -26.22 16.33 -33.85
CA ARG A 384 -25.15 16.64 -34.80
C ARG A 384 -24.32 17.78 -34.21
N ARG A 385 -23.03 17.54 -33.96
CA ARG A 385 -22.00 18.59 -33.93
C ARG A 385 -20.98 18.29 -35.00
N GLU A 386 -20.72 19.32 -35.80
CA GLU A 386 -19.91 19.35 -37.00
C GLU A 386 -18.49 18.86 -36.73
N ARG A 387 -18.06 17.85 -37.49
CA ARG A 387 -16.70 17.31 -37.49
C ARG A 387 -16.01 17.90 -38.70
N SER A 388 -15.10 18.85 -38.46
CA SER A 388 -14.16 19.34 -39.45
C SER A 388 -13.28 18.20 -39.94
N GLU A 389 -13.11 18.16 -41.26
CA GLU A 389 -12.40 17.16 -42.06
C GLU A 389 -10.87 17.14 -41.80
N PRO A 390 -10.18 16.05 -42.24
CA PRO A 390 -8.86 15.67 -41.77
C PRO A 390 -7.75 16.36 -42.55
N SER A 391 -6.77 16.90 -41.84
CA SER A 391 -5.53 17.42 -42.42
C SER A 391 -4.73 16.28 -43.05
N GLU A 392 -4.56 16.36 -44.37
CA GLU A 392 -3.63 15.56 -45.15
C GLU A 392 -2.21 15.61 -44.57
N ARG A 393 -1.61 14.43 -44.53
CA ARG A 393 -0.22 14.18 -44.16
C ARG A 393 0.71 14.83 -45.19
N LEU A 394 1.45 15.86 -44.79
CA LEU A 394 2.63 16.30 -45.51
C LEU A 394 3.84 15.52 -44.98
N ASN A 395 4.26 14.56 -45.80
CA ASN A 395 5.48 13.78 -45.65
C ASN A 395 6.66 14.66 -46.12
N VAL A 396 7.44 15.24 -45.20
CA VAL A 396 8.74 15.85 -45.55
C VAL A 396 9.79 15.48 -44.51
N GLU A 397 10.78 14.75 -44.99
CA GLU A 397 11.95 14.23 -44.30
C GLU A 397 13.05 15.32 -44.22
N GLY A 398 13.59 15.53 -43.02
CA GLY A 398 15.00 15.92 -42.81
C GLY A 398 15.55 17.20 -43.46
N VAL A 399 15.05 18.38 -43.08
CA VAL A 399 15.81 19.65 -43.24
C VAL A 399 15.85 20.38 -41.89
N PRO A 400 17.03 20.61 -41.29
CA PRO A 400 17.13 21.43 -40.08
C PRO A 400 16.76 22.87 -40.43
N LEU A 401 15.74 23.42 -39.76
CA LEU A 401 15.44 24.84 -39.81
C LEU A 401 16.56 25.61 -39.09
N GLU A 402 17.33 26.38 -39.86
CA GLU A 402 18.15 27.45 -39.32
C GLU A 402 17.22 28.58 -38.85
N LEU A 403 17.28 28.89 -37.55
CA LEU A 403 16.59 30.04 -36.96
C LEU A 403 17.40 31.29 -37.32
N GLU A 404 17.02 31.93 -38.42
CA GLU A 404 17.52 33.26 -38.81
C GLU A 404 16.91 34.30 -37.87
N SER A 405 17.67 34.68 -36.84
CA SER A 405 17.30 35.76 -35.91
C SER A 405 17.67 37.11 -36.53
N ASP A 406 16.74 37.64 -37.33
CA ASP A 406 16.82 39.00 -37.85
C ASP A 406 16.45 39.99 -36.72
N THR A 407 17.47 40.49 -36.01
CA THR A 407 17.31 41.60 -35.06
C THR A 407 18.31 42.69 -35.43
N PRO A 408 17.87 43.88 -35.88
CA PRO A 408 18.76 44.92 -36.35
C PRO A 408 19.36 45.73 -35.20
N ASP A 409 20.67 45.98 -35.32
CA ASP A 409 21.44 47.12 -34.78
C ASP A 409 21.09 47.64 -33.38
N HIS A 410 21.84 47.16 -32.38
CA HIS A 410 22.29 48.04 -31.30
C HIS A 410 23.79 47.84 -31.05
N ALA A 411 24.54 48.88 -31.40
CA ALA A 411 25.98 49.01 -31.19
C ALA A 411 26.35 48.95 -29.70
N PRO A 412 27.56 48.47 -29.36
CA PRO A 412 28.08 48.54 -28.01
C PRO A 412 28.51 49.99 -27.71
N VAL A 413 28.01 50.54 -26.61
CA VAL A 413 28.57 51.76 -26.01
C VAL A 413 29.78 51.34 -25.20
N GLU A 414 30.96 51.66 -25.72
CA GLU A 414 32.18 51.89 -24.94
C GLU A 414 31.93 53.09 -24.01
N ASP A 415 32.16 52.92 -22.71
CA ASP A 415 32.35 54.05 -21.80
C ASP A 415 33.55 53.74 -20.90
N ASP A 416 34.64 54.41 -21.23
CA ASP A 416 35.90 54.48 -20.50
C ASP A 416 35.83 55.71 -19.57
N GLY A 417 36.25 55.52 -18.31
CA GLY A 417 36.99 56.55 -17.60
C GLY A 417 36.24 57.48 -16.62
N ASP A 418 36.54 57.23 -15.35
CA ASP A 418 37.17 58.18 -14.42
C ASP A 418 36.36 59.26 -13.68
N GLU A 419 36.54 59.21 -12.35
CA GLU A 419 36.65 60.29 -11.34
C GLU A 419 35.57 61.38 -11.20
N GLY A 420 35.13 61.58 -9.95
CA GLY A 420 34.76 62.92 -9.47
C GLY A 420 33.57 63.00 -8.52
N GLU A 421 33.88 63.30 -7.26
CA GLU A 421 32.98 63.77 -6.21
C GLU A 421 32.04 64.91 -6.67
N GLU A 422 30.81 64.93 -6.16
CA GLU A 422 30.22 66.03 -5.36
C GLU A 422 28.70 65.87 -5.22
N ALA A 423 28.22 65.86 -3.97
CA ALA A 423 26.82 66.12 -3.62
C ALA A 423 26.54 67.63 -3.73
N PRO A 424 25.28 68.08 -3.94
CA PRO A 424 24.42 68.28 -2.76
C PRO A 424 22.90 68.08 -2.97
N SER A 425 22.22 68.03 -1.81
CA SER A 425 20.78 68.05 -1.51
C SER A 425 19.86 68.85 -2.45
N ASP A 426 18.63 68.37 -2.68
CA ASP A 426 17.43 68.67 -1.86
C ASP A 426 16.12 68.41 -2.66
N SER A 427 15.02 68.16 -1.91
CA SER A 427 13.59 68.24 -2.30
C SER A 427 12.91 67.07 -3.05
N GLY A 428 12.02 66.35 -2.33
CA GLY A 428 11.17 65.22 -2.78
C GLY A 428 9.92 65.61 -3.62
N PRO A 429 8.75 64.92 -3.53
CA PRO A 429 8.37 63.74 -2.74
C PRO A 429 7.73 62.57 -3.55
N GLY A 430 7.62 61.39 -2.93
CA GLY A 430 6.49 60.49 -3.19
C GLY A 430 6.81 59.07 -3.65
N THR A 431 7.31 58.22 -2.75
CA THR A 431 7.21 56.76 -2.94
C THR A 431 6.68 56.10 -1.68
N ARG A 432 5.57 55.39 -1.84
CA ARG A 432 4.85 54.66 -0.80
C ARG A 432 5.75 53.59 -0.18
N GLN A 433 5.86 53.69 1.14
CA GLN A 433 6.49 52.74 2.05
C GLN A 433 5.59 51.50 2.19
N PHE A 434 6.06 50.33 1.76
CA PHE A 434 5.51 49.06 2.22
C PHE A 434 6.15 48.75 3.57
N VAL A 435 5.33 48.76 4.62
CA VAL A 435 5.71 48.33 5.97
C VAL A 435 5.52 46.83 6.04
N GLN A 436 6.62 46.08 6.06
CA GLN A 436 6.64 44.68 6.46
C GLN A 436 7.02 44.64 7.94
N SER A 437 6.04 44.39 8.80
CA SER A 437 6.23 44.18 10.23
C SER A 437 6.90 42.83 10.46
N GLY A 438 8.17 42.85 10.87
CA GLY A 438 8.90 41.71 11.38
C GLY A 438 8.60 41.47 12.87
N GLU A 439 8.35 40.21 13.21
CA GLU A 439 8.61 39.66 14.55
C GLU A 439 10.06 39.16 14.56
N ALA A 440 10.79 39.57 15.60
CA ALA A 440 12.22 39.39 15.75
C ALA A 440 12.66 37.93 15.85
N LEU A 441 13.58 37.52 14.98
CA LEU A 441 14.45 36.36 15.16
C LEU A 441 15.88 36.74 14.76
N ASP A 442 16.81 36.17 15.51
CA ASP A 442 18.23 36.49 15.62
C ASP A 442 18.96 36.90 14.34
N ASP A 443 19.72 37.98 14.51
CA ASP A 443 20.70 38.53 13.60
C ASP A 443 21.91 37.59 13.52
N THR A 444 21.84 36.59 12.63
CA THR A 444 23.04 35.92 12.11
C THR A 444 23.21 36.35 10.66
N GLU A 445 23.71 37.57 10.50
CA GLU A 445 24.23 38.11 9.26
C GLU A 445 25.21 37.09 8.65
N VAL A 446 24.80 36.43 7.55
CA VAL A 446 25.69 35.57 6.75
C VAL A 446 26.64 36.51 6.02
N GLN A 447 27.75 36.81 6.67
CA GLN A 447 28.88 37.53 6.09
C GLN A 447 29.39 36.70 4.92
N ALA A 448 28.99 37.06 3.70
CA ALA A 448 29.56 36.55 2.48
C ALA A 448 31.03 36.95 2.46
N GLY A 449 31.91 36.06 2.95
CA GLY A 449 33.34 36.22 2.83
C GLY A 449 33.74 36.36 1.36
N ALA A 450 34.82 37.10 1.11
CA ALA A 450 35.30 37.58 -0.19
C ALA A 450 35.70 36.51 -1.23
N ASP A 451 35.18 35.29 -1.14
CA ASP A 451 35.47 34.20 -2.06
C ASP A 451 34.18 33.42 -2.39
N PRO A 452 33.52 33.71 -3.54
CA PRO A 452 32.28 33.05 -3.96
C PRO A 452 32.43 31.56 -4.30
N LEU A 453 33.64 30.99 -4.19
CA LEU A 453 33.92 29.57 -4.42
C LEU A 453 34.02 28.75 -3.13
N ARG A 454 33.94 29.38 -1.96
CA ARG A 454 34.11 28.67 -0.67
C ARG A 454 32.78 28.10 -0.20
N ILE A 455 32.44 26.91 -0.71
CA ILE A 455 31.29 26.12 -0.25
C ILE A 455 31.42 25.90 1.28
N PRO A 456 30.43 26.31 2.09
CA PRO A 456 30.37 26.03 3.52
C PRO A 456 30.60 24.55 3.82
N MET A 457 31.34 24.23 4.88
CA MET A 457 31.74 22.85 5.22
C MET A 457 30.54 21.91 5.35
N ASP A 458 29.43 22.43 5.82
CA ASP A 458 28.12 21.78 5.97
C ASP A 458 27.43 21.45 4.64
N LEU A 459 27.80 22.11 3.54
CA LEU A 459 27.27 21.84 2.19
C LEU A 459 28.17 20.92 1.36
N ARG A 460 29.41 20.63 1.79
CA ARG A 460 30.32 19.72 1.07
C ARG A 460 29.81 18.28 1.05
N ASP A 461 29.28 17.79 2.17
CA ASP A 461 28.83 16.39 2.28
C ASP A 461 27.63 16.11 1.37
N VAL A 462 26.72 17.09 1.22
CA VAL A 462 25.52 16.97 0.37
C VAL A 462 25.89 16.93 -1.12
N VAL A 463 26.85 17.75 -1.54
CA VAL A 463 27.35 17.75 -2.92
C VAL A 463 28.11 16.45 -3.21
N GLN A 464 28.90 15.96 -2.26
CA GLN A 464 29.66 14.71 -2.45
C GLN A 464 28.76 13.47 -2.53
N GLU A 465 27.66 13.44 -1.77
CA GLU A 465 26.66 12.37 -1.84
C GLU A 465 25.83 12.41 -3.15
N TYR A 466 25.60 13.59 -3.71
CA TYR A 466 24.85 13.74 -4.97
C TYR A 466 25.66 13.35 -6.22
N PHE A 467 26.99 13.53 -6.19
CA PHE A 467 27.86 13.24 -7.33
C PHE A 467 28.63 11.91 -7.22
N SER A 468 28.40 11.14 -6.16
CA SER A 468 28.97 9.79 -6.05
C SER A 468 28.13 8.79 -6.84
N PRO A 469 28.69 8.04 -7.81
CA PRO A 469 27.95 7.01 -8.52
C PRO A 469 27.52 5.91 -7.54
N PRO A 470 26.32 5.32 -7.72
CA PRO A 470 25.86 4.22 -6.88
C PRO A 470 26.82 3.04 -7.05
N GLN A 471 27.39 2.55 -5.93
CA GLN A 471 28.16 1.31 -5.89
C GLN A 471 27.26 0.08 -5.94
#